data_AF-A0A0B1SHZ8-F1
#
_entry.id   AF-A0A0B1SHZ8-F1
#
_cell.length_a   1.000
_cell.length_b   1.000
_cell.length_c   1.000
_cell.angle_alpha   90.00
_cell.angle_beta   90.00
_cell.angle_gamma   90.00
#
_symmetry.space_group_name_H-M   'P 1'
#
loop_
_entity.id
_entity.type
_entity.pdbx_description
1 polymer ?
#
loop_
_entity_poly.entity_id
_entity_poly.type
_entity_poly.pdbx_seq_one_letter_code
_entity_poly.pdbx_strand_id
1 'polypeptide(L)'
;MVMKKYRETERDIAEAKSLFTPEYFKESKFSAPDIPPWKRDLLAKRYSQEKLALFEENAWKEFAEWKKLNAPSVNVNPPSQYYHFDL
;
A
#
# COMPACT_ATOMS: atom_id res chain seq x y z
N MET A 1 9.33 2.43 -22.18
CA MET A 1 8.84 3.52 -21.30
C MET A 1 7.83 3.02 -20.28
N VAL A 2 6.77 2.31 -20.68
CA VAL A 2 5.76 1.74 -19.74
C VAL A 2 6.35 0.80 -18.69
N MET A 3 7.21 -0.14 -19.11
CA MET A 3 7.88 -1.07 -18.18
C MET A 3 8.77 -0.36 -17.15
N LYS A 4 9.32 0.81 -17.49
CA LYS A 4 10.11 1.61 -16.54
C LYS A 4 9.20 2.18 -15.45
N LYS A 5 8.09 2.81 -15.84
CA LYS A 5 7.13 3.37 -14.88
C LYS A 5 6.45 2.28 -14.04
N TYR A 6 6.17 1.12 -14.62
CA TYR A 6 5.66 -0.05 -13.90
C TYR A 6 6.63 -0.50 -12.79
N ARG A 7 7.93 -0.64 -13.10
CA ARG A 7 8.96 -0.99 -12.11
C ARG A 7 9.16 0.09 -11.04
N GLU A 8 9.02 1.36 -11.42
CA GLU A 8 9.01 2.47 -10.45
C GLU A 8 7.85 2.31 -9.47
N THR A 9 6.63 2.07 -9.95
CA THR A 9 5.46 1.79 -9.10
C THR A 9 5.68 0.59 -8.17
N GLU A 10 6.24 -0.52 -8.67
CA GLU A 10 6.58 -1.68 -7.82
C GLU A 10 7.60 -1.33 -6.74
N ARG A 11 8.62 -0.53 -7.08
CA ARG A 11 9.65 -0.09 -6.12
C ARG A 11 9.04 0.81 -5.05
N ASP A 12 8.18 1.74 -5.43
CA ASP A 12 7.54 2.67 -4.49
C ASP A 12 6.62 1.90 -3.52
N ILE A 13 5.91 0.87 -4.00
CA ILE A 13 5.14 -0.05 -3.15
C ILE A 13 6.05 -0.84 -2.20
N ALA A 14 7.18 -1.35 -2.68
CA ALA A 14 8.13 -2.09 -1.84
C ALA A 14 8.74 -1.19 -0.74
N GLU A 15 9.04 0.06 -1.07
CA GLU A 15 9.51 1.06 -0.11
C GLU A 15 8.43 1.35 0.94
N ALA A 16 7.19 1.59 0.53
CA ALA A 16 6.06 1.77 1.45
C ALA A 16 5.86 0.56 2.37
N LYS A 17 5.99 -0.68 1.85
CA LYS A 17 5.94 -1.92 2.64
C LYS A 17 7.04 -1.96 3.73
N SER A 18 8.22 -1.40 3.45
CA SER A 18 9.31 -1.33 4.43
C SER A 18 9.11 -0.24 5.49
N LEU A 19 8.39 0.84 5.16
CA LEU A 19 8.20 2.00 6.04
C LEU A 19 6.93 1.91 6.89
N PHE A 20 5.84 1.40 6.32
CA PHE A 20 4.52 1.36 6.98
C PHE A 20 4.37 0.13 7.88
N THR A 21 5.34 -0.10 8.75
CA THR A 21 5.32 -1.21 9.70
C THR A 21 4.38 -0.92 10.88
N PRO A 22 3.82 -1.97 11.51
CA PRO A 22 3.07 -1.81 12.75
C PRO A 22 3.88 -1.06 13.82
N GLU A 23 5.18 -1.34 13.94
CA GLU A 23 6.08 -0.70 14.90
C GLU A 23 6.13 0.82 14.69
N TYR A 24 6.25 1.27 13.44
CA TYR A 24 6.22 2.69 13.11
C TYR A 24 4.92 3.37 13.58
N PHE A 25 3.76 2.73 13.38
CA PHE A 25 2.47 3.31 13.79
C PHE A 25 2.21 3.19 15.30
N LYS A 26 2.77 2.16 15.95
CA LYS A 26 2.72 2.00 17.40
C LYS A 26 3.31 3.23 18.10
N GLU A 27 4.42 3.75 17.60
CA GLU A 27 5.13 4.90 18.16
C GLU A 27 4.56 6.24 17.68
N SER A 28 4.24 6.36 16.39
CA SER A 28 3.82 7.63 15.80
C SER A 28 2.33 7.98 16.00
N LYS A 29 1.45 6.98 16.15
CA LYS A 29 -0.02 7.17 16.21
C LYS A 29 -0.66 6.65 17.49
N PHE A 30 -0.16 5.55 18.05
CA PHE A 30 -0.81 4.88 19.18
C PHE A 30 0.00 4.97 20.48
N SER A 31 0.88 5.95 20.62
CA SER A 31 1.75 6.14 21.79
C SER A 31 1.05 6.69 23.05
N ALA A 32 -0.25 6.95 22.98
CA ALA A 32 -1.01 7.49 24.10
C ALA A 32 -0.98 6.55 25.33
N PRO A 33 -0.80 7.10 26.56
CA PRO A 33 -0.56 6.32 27.78
C PRO A 33 -1.80 5.58 28.29
N ASP A 34 -2.99 5.98 27.86
CA ASP A 34 -4.29 5.40 28.17
C ASP A 34 -4.63 4.17 27.32
N ILE A 35 -3.86 3.89 26.26
CA ILE A 35 -4.06 2.73 25.39
C ILE A 35 -3.27 1.54 25.96
N PRO A 36 -3.94 0.43 26.36
CA PRO A 36 -3.24 -0.77 26.82
C PRO A 36 -2.30 -1.35 25.74
N PRO A 37 -1.16 -1.96 26.12
CA PRO A 37 -0.17 -2.47 25.17
C PRO A 37 -0.75 -3.42 24.11
N TRP A 38 -1.62 -4.35 24.51
CA TRP A 38 -2.28 -5.29 23.59
C TRP A 38 -3.16 -4.58 22.55
N LYS A 39 -3.86 -3.51 22.96
CA LYS A 39 -4.75 -2.73 22.10
C LYS A 39 -3.92 -1.91 21.12
N ARG A 40 -2.78 -1.40 21.58
CA ARG A 40 -1.81 -0.68 20.75
C ARG A 40 -1.29 -1.56 19.62
N ASP A 41 -0.90 -2.79 19.92
CA ASP A 41 -0.41 -3.74 18.92
C ASP A 41 -1.48 -4.11 17.88
N LEU A 42 -2.72 -4.32 18.33
CA LEU A 42 -3.83 -4.65 17.44
C LEU A 42 -4.18 -3.48 16.50
N LEU A 43 -4.27 -2.25 17.05
CA LEU A 43 -4.54 -1.05 16.27
C LEU A 43 -3.41 -0.76 15.28
N ALA A 44 -2.16 -0.88 15.70
CA ALA A 44 -1.00 -0.65 14.85
C ALA A 44 -0.94 -1.64 13.68
N LYS A 45 -1.19 -2.93 13.92
CA LYS A 45 -1.23 -3.96 12.87
C LYS A 45 -2.33 -3.67 11.85
N ARG A 46 -3.55 -3.41 12.33
CA ARG A 46 -4.69 -3.09 11.47
C ARG A 46 -4.42 -1.83 10.63
N TYR A 47 -3.94 -0.78 11.26
CA TYR A 47 -3.67 0.50 10.60
C TYR A 47 -2.55 0.39 9.56
N SER A 48 -1.49 -0.36 9.86
CA SER A 48 -0.40 -0.67 8.92
C SER A 48 -0.96 -1.33 7.66
N GLN A 49 -1.77 -2.38 7.81
CA GLN A 49 -2.38 -3.09 6.69
C GLN A 49 -3.31 -2.19 5.86
N GLU A 50 -4.20 -1.44 6.50
CA GLU A 50 -5.12 -0.52 5.83
C GLU A 50 -4.36 0.58 5.05
N LYS A 51 -3.29 1.14 5.63
CA LYS A 51 -2.48 2.17 4.98
C LYS A 51 -1.70 1.66 3.79
N LEU A 52 -1.14 0.47 3.91
CA LEU A 52 -0.38 -0.18 2.86
C LEU A 52 -1.29 -0.59 1.69
N ALA A 53 -2.48 -1.13 1.99
CA ALA A 53 -3.49 -1.44 0.97
C ALA A 53 -3.93 -0.18 0.20
N LEU A 54 -4.23 0.91 0.92
CA LEU A 54 -4.61 2.18 0.29
C LEU A 54 -3.47 2.78 -0.54
N PHE A 55 -2.23 2.68 -0.07
CA PHE A 55 -1.07 3.15 -0.82
C PHE A 55 -0.88 2.35 -2.11
N GLU A 56 -0.95 1.03 -2.04
CA GLU A 56 -0.81 0.14 -3.19
C GLU A 56 -1.92 0.39 -4.23
N GLU A 57 -3.17 0.52 -3.79
CA GLU A 57 -4.29 0.87 -4.66
C GLU A 57 -4.07 2.20 -5.39
N ASN A 58 -3.67 3.25 -4.66
CA ASN A 58 -3.42 4.57 -5.24
C ASN A 58 -2.24 4.54 -6.22
N ALA A 59 -1.14 3.86 -5.88
CA ALA A 59 0.03 3.74 -6.74
C ALA A 59 -0.32 3.04 -8.08
N TRP A 60 -1.13 1.98 -8.03
CA TRP A 60 -1.60 1.31 -9.23
C TRP A 60 -2.59 2.14 -10.03
N LYS A 61 -3.47 2.89 -9.36
CA LYS A 61 -4.40 3.81 -10.01
C LYS A 61 -3.65 4.92 -10.76
N GLU A 62 -2.67 5.54 -10.13
CA GLU A 62 -1.80 6.55 -10.76
C GLU A 62 -1.04 5.98 -11.96
N PHE A 63 -0.50 4.76 -11.83
CA PHE A 63 0.12 4.06 -12.96
C PHE A 63 -0.87 3.85 -14.11
N ALA A 64 -2.10 3.43 -13.82
CA ALA A 64 -3.13 3.20 -14.82
C ALA A 64 -3.54 4.50 -15.54
N GLU A 65 -3.67 5.60 -14.81
CA GLU A 65 -3.95 6.93 -15.36
C GLU A 65 -2.78 7.42 -16.24
N TRP A 66 -1.54 7.31 -15.76
CA TRP A 66 -0.35 7.63 -16.54
C TRP A 66 -0.27 6.81 -17.83
N LYS A 67 -0.55 5.50 -17.74
CA LYS A 67 -0.52 4.58 -18.88
C LYS A 67 -1.55 4.95 -19.94
N LYS A 68 -2.77 5.32 -19.55
CA LYS A 68 -3.82 5.79 -20.48
C LYS A 68 -3.35 7.00 -21.30
N LEU A 69 -2.61 7.92 -20.68
CA LEU A 69 -2.12 9.14 -21.32
C LEU A 69 -0.88 8.90 -22.19
N ASN A 70 -0.01 7.95 -21.83
CA ASN A 70 1.33 7.81 -22.42
C ASN A 70 1.51 6.55 -23.29
N ALA A 71 0.61 5.55 -23.18
CA ALA A 71 0.71 4.29 -23.91
C ALA A 71 -0.64 3.56 -24.01
N PRO A 72 -1.60 4.09 -24.78
CA PRO A 72 -2.97 3.58 -24.85
C PRO A 72 -3.10 2.15 -25.41
N SER A 73 -2.09 1.63 -26.13
CA SER A 73 -2.13 0.31 -26.78
C SER A 73 -1.42 -0.82 -26.02
N VAL A 74 -0.70 -0.54 -24.93
CA VAL A 74 0.10 -1.55 -24.22
C VAL A 74 -0.68 -2.08 -23.02
N ASN A 75 -1.20 -3.31 -23.06
CA ASN A 75 -1.88 -3.88 -21.90
C ASN A 75 -0.91 -4.56 -20.92
N VAL A 76 -0.32 -3.77 -20.02
CA VAL A 76 0.33 -4.29 -18.79
C VAL A 76 -0.75 -4.35 -17.71
N ASN A 77 -1.38 -5.51 -17.53
CA ASN A 77 -2.35 -5.70 -16.45
C ASN A 77 -1.54 -5.93 -15.16
N PRO A 78 -1.77 -5.18 -14.06
CA PRO A 78 -1.22 -5.58 -12.77
C PRO A 78 -1.82 -6.96 -12.42
N PRO A 79 -1.06 -7.85 -11.76
CA PRO A 79 -1.63 -9.11 -11.28
C PRO A 79 -2.80 -8.77 -10.35
N SER A 80 -4.01 -9.24 -10.69
CA SER A 80 -5.19 -9.07 -9.86
C SER A 80 -4.94 -9.81 -8.54
N GLN A 81 -4.50 -9.10 -7.51
CA GLN A 81 -4.39 -9.68 -6.18
C GLN A 81 -5.78 -9.63 -5.53
N TYR A 82 -6.50 -10.74 -5.70
CA TYR A 82 -7.38 -11.35 -4.71
C TYR A 82 -7.89 -10.44 -3.59
N TYR A 83 -9.00 -9.74 -3.85
CA TYR A 83 -9.98 -9.46 -2.80
C TYR A 83 -10.97 -10.62 -2.74
N HIS A 84 -10.52 -11.78 -2.25
CA HIS A 84 -11.41 -12.76 -1.63
C HIS A 84 -11.41 -12.45 -0.14
N PHE A 85 -12.30 -11.54 0.27
CA PHE A 85 -12.81 -11.57 1.64
C PHE A 85 -14.02 -12.49 1.59
N ASP A 86 -13.81 -13.76 1.89
CA ASP A 86 -14.91 -14.69 2.16
C ASP A 86 -15.60 -14.22 3.45
N LEU A 87 -16.89 -13.90 3.31
CA LEU A 87 -17.86 -13.64 4.38
C LEU A 87 -18.42 -14.96 4.90
#